data_AF-A0A8S3BQJ8-F1
#
_entry.id   AF-A0A8S3BQJ8-F1
#
_cell.length_a   1.000
_cell.length_b   1.000
_cell.length_c   1.000
_cell.angle_alpha   90.00
_cell.angle_beta   90.00
_cell.angle_gamma   90.00
#
_symmetry.space_group_name_H-M   'P 1'
#
loop_
_entity.id
_entity.type
_entity.pdbx_description
1 polymer ?
#
loop_
_entity_poly.entity_id
_entity_poly.type
_entity_poly.pdbx_seq_one_letter_code
_entity_poly.pdbx_strand_id
1 'polypeptide(L)'
;MSDVCGKYMYDKFNEIAEDTRRMFMKCKSVGLASHEDIEKVLNELQSTMKTYHQYQSESKQAEQKLSFILQQVAKIKSVKKQKAMAKRVEKRQRKYTETKVKAFKARNDYLMTIESVNAALQKYCSDDVPDLIDCMNFGFHTSISKCIQMFLSAQDNIRRGRQITIETLNRAIADLDTVVDKQKYLEYFETTFTIPKKIKFEPHKGDEVSTVNAQVLIRDEMQSRFIQMQNRLAGLKTENDE
;
A
#
# COMPACT_ATOMS: atom_id res chain seq x y z
N MET A 1 1.26 -11.02 -20.69
CA MET A 1 1.39 -10.75 -19.24
C MET A 1 0.73 -9.45 -18.81
N SER A 2 0.96 -8.33 -19.51
CA SER A 2 0.33 -7.02 -19.19
C SER A 2 -1.20 -7.07 -19.12
N ASP A 3 -1.87 -7.66 -20.12
CA ASP A 3 -3.34 -7.63 -20.19
C ASP A 3 -4.02 -8.54 -19.16
N VAL A 4 -3.40 -9.68 -18.83
CA VAL A 4 -3.91 -10.64 -17.84
C VAL A 4 -3.77 -10.08 -16.43
N CYS A 5 -2.64 -9.44 -16.12
CA CYS A 5 -2.48 -8.71 -14.85
C CYS A 5 -3.41 -7.50 -14.76
N GLY A 6 -3.59 -6.76 -15.85
CA GLY A 6 -4.51 -5.61 -15.89
C GLY A 6 -5.95 -6.00 -15.59
N LYS A 7 -6.46 -7.06 -16.24
CA LYS A 7 -7.81 -7.56 -16.01
C LYS A 7 -8.00 -8.08 -14.58
N TYR A 8 -7.07 -8.91 -14.09
CA TYR A 8 -7.18 -9.44 -12.72
C TYR A 8 -7.12 -8.33 -11.66
N MET A 9 -6.24 -7.33 -11.84
CA MET A 9 -6.17 -6.16 -10.96
C MET A 9 -7.46 -5.35 -10.97
N TYR A 10 -8.04 -5.14 -12.15
CA TYR A 10 -9.33 -4.46 -12.30
C TYR A 10 -10.45 -5.19 -11.56
N ASP A 11 -10.57 -6.50 -11.77
CA ASP A 11 -11.57 -7.35 -11.10
C ASP A 11 -11.39 -7.30 -9.57
N LYS A 12 -10.14 -7.36 -9.08
CA LYS A 12 -9.85 -7.24 -7.64
C LYS A 12 -10.15 -5.87 -7.06
N PHE A 13 -9.88 -4.78 -7.76
CA PHE A 13 -10.24 -3.46 -7.28
C PHE A 13 -11.76 -3.26 -7.22
N ASN A 14 -12.50 -3.82 -8.18
CA ASN A 14 -13.96 -3.80 -8.14
C ASN A 14 -14.50 -4.57 -6.93
N GLU A 15 -13.98 -5.77 -6.66
CA GLU A 15 -14.33 -6.56 -5.47
C GLU A 15 -14.08 -5.77 -4.17
N ILE A 16 -12.89 -5.15 -4.05
CA ILE A 16 -12.55 -4.30 -2.89
C ILE A 16 -13.51 -3.11 -2.77
N ALA A 17 -13.88 -2.48 -3.88
CA ALA A 17 -14.80 -1.34 -3.88
C ALA A 17 -16.21 -1.74 -3.43
N GLU A 18 -16.71 -2.88 -3.91
CA GLU A 18 -18.01 -3.41 -3.48
C GLU A 18 -18.03 -3.78 -2.00
N ASP A 19 -16.98 -4.45 -1.53
CA ASP A 19 -16.85 -4.84 -0.11
C ASP A 19 -16.75 -3.62 0.80
N THR A 20 -15.94 -2.62 0.41
CA THR A 20 -15.81 -1.35 1.14
C THR A 20 -17.17 -0.64 1.22
N ARG A 21 -17.90 -0.57 0.10
CA ARG A 21 -19.24 0.03 0.06
C ARG A 21 -20.21 -0.73 0.96
N ARG A 22 -20.19 -2.06 0.94
CA ARG A 22 -21.04 -2.90 1.79
C ARG A 22 -20.73 -2.68 3.27
N MET A 23 -19.46 -2.62 3.64
CA MET A 23 -19.04 -2.39 5.02
C MET A 23 -19.44 -0.99 5.50
N PHE A 24 -19.23 0.03 4.66
CA PHE A 24 -19.67 1.39 4.93
C PHE A 24 -21.18 1.47 5.23
N MET A 25 -22.02 0.83 4.41
CA MET A 25 -23.48 0.87 4.61
C MET A 25 -23.89 0.20 5.92
N LYS A 26 -23.22 -0.89 6.32
CA LYS A 26 -23.44 -1.53 7.62
C LYS A 26 -23.03 -0.62 8.78
N CYS A 27 -21.82 -0.07 8.75
CA CYS A 27 -21.33 0.82 9.80
C CYS A 27 -22.19 2.08 9.91
N LYS A 28 -22.65 2.63 8.78
CA LYS A 28 -23.61 3.73 8.76
C LYS A 28 -24.91 3.38 9.50
N SER A 29 -25.46 2.19 9.27
CA SER A 29 -26.66 1.74 9.98
C SER A 29 -26.44 1.62 11.49
N VAL A 30 -25.29 1.10 11.92
CA VAL A 30 -24.94 0.99 13.34
C VAL A 30 -24.73 2.36 13.98
N GLY A 31 -24.05 3.27 13.27
CA GLY A 31 -23.88 4.65 13.70
C GLY A 31 -25.21 5.39 13.87
N LEU A 32 -26.16 5.20 12.93
CA LEU A 32 -27.50 5.77 13.06
C LEU A 32 -28.26 5.22 14.28
N ALA A 33 -28.21 3.91 14.51
CA ALA A 33 -28.82 3.32 15.70
C ALA A 33 -28.20 3.87 17.00
N SER A 34 -26.88 4.03 17.03
CA SER A 34 -26.16 4.60 18.18
C SER A 34 -26.56 6.07 18.41
N HIS A 35 -26.76 6.85 17.34
CA HIS A 35 -27.28 8.21 17.42
C HIS A 35 -28.70 8.27 18.00
N GLU A 36 -29.59 7.35 17.59
CA GLU A 36 -30.94 7.26 18.17
C GLU A 36 -30.90 6.96 19.67
N ASP A 37 -29.97 6.13 20.13
CA ASP A 37 -29.82 5.81 21.55
C ASP A 37 -29.30 7.01 22.36
N ILE A 38 -28.36 7.79 21.82
CA ILE A 38 -27.94 9.06 22.44
C ILE A 38 -29.10 10.05 22.51
N GLU A 39 -29.92 10.14 21.46
CA GLU A 39 -31.10 11.01 21.45
C GLU A 39 -32.11 10.62 22.54
N LYS A 40 -32.35 9.32 22.77
CA LYS A 40 -33.21 8.84 23.86
C LYS A 40 -32.70 9.31 25.23
N VAL A 41 -31.40 9.18 25.48
CA VAL A 41 -30.78 9.58 26.76
C VAL A 41 -30.82 11.11 26.95
N LEU A 42 -30.63 11.89 25.88
CA LEU A 42 -30.80 13.34 25.91
C LEU A 42 -32.26 13.77 26.17
N ASN A 43 -33.23 13.05 25.61
CA ASN A 43 -34.64 13.29 25.88
C ASN A 43 -35.01 13.00 27.34
N GLU A 44 -34.44 11.94 27.92
CA GLU A 44 -34.59 11.63 29.35
C GLU A 44 -34.06 12.77 30.23
N LEU A 45 -32.85 13.29 29.93
CA LEU A 45 -32.29 14.46 30.60
C LEU A 45 -33.20 15.68 30.54
N GLN A 46 -33.80 15.93 29.37
CA GLN A 46 -34.71 17.06 29.21
C GLN A 46 -35.98 16.88 30.06
N SER A 47 -36.47 15.66 30.22
CA SER A 47 -37.62 15.32 31.07
C SER A 47 -37.32 15.51 32.56
N THR A 48 -36.18 15.01 33.04
CA THR A 48 -35.78 15.15 34.45
C THR A 48 -35.50 16.61 34.81
N MET A 49 -34.88 17.38 33.90
CA MET A 49 -34.71 18.82 34.04
C MET A 49 -36.05 19.56 34.20
N LYS A 50 -37.03 19.30 33.33
CA LYS A 50 -38.36 19.92 33.39
C LYS A 50 -39.04 19.61 34.73
N THR A 51 -38.96 18.38 35.19
CA THR A 51 -39.53 17.93 36.47
C THR A 51 -38.88 18.64 37.65
N TYR A 52 -37.54 18.74 37.67
CA TYR A 52 -36.81 19.51 38.67
C TYR A 52 -37.25 20.98 38.69
N HIS A 53 -37.30 21.65 37.53
CA HIS A 53 -37.71 23.06 37.44
C HIS A 53 -39.13 23.28 37.98
N GLN A 54 -40.06 22.39 37.65
CA GLN A 54 -41.43 22.45 38.15
C GLN A 54 -41.49 22.37 39.68
N TYR A 55 -40.87 21.34 40.29
CA TYR A 55 -40.91 21.17 41.75
C TYR A 55 -40.11 22.23 42.49
N GLN A 56 -39.03 22.75 41.90
CA GLN A 56 -38.28 23.85 42.47
C GLN A 56 -39.11 25.15 42.50
N SER A 57 -39.90 25.41 41.45
CA SER A 57 -40.84 26.53 41.41
C SER A 57 -41.93 26.39 42.49
N GLU A 58 -42.55 25.22 42.60
CA GLU A 58 -43.56 24.94 43.63
C GLU A 58 -43.02 25.11 45.05
N SER A 59 -41.79 24.65 45.31
CA SER A 59 -41.10 24.81 46.60
C SER A 59 -40.87 26.28 46.94
N LYS A 60 -40.35 27.07 46.00
CA LYS A 60 -40.16 28.52 46.18
C LYS A 60 -41.48 29.25 46.44
N GLN A 61 -42.57 28.87 45.75
CA GLN A 61 -43.88 29.45 45.99
C GLN A 61 -44.44 29.10 47.39
N ALA A 62 -44.21 27.86 47.87
CA ALA A 62 -44.61 27.45 49.21
C ALA A 62 -43.82 28.21 50.30
N GLU A 63 -42.52 28.44 50.06
CA GLU A 63 -41.63 29.21 50.93
C GLU A 63 -42.08 30.67 51.07
N GLN A 64 -42.38 31.33 49.95
CA GLN A 64 -42.89 32.71 49.94
C GLN A 64 -44.20 32.84 50.72
N LYS A 65 -45.13 31.90 50.51
CA LYS A 65 -46.42 31.86 51.24
C LYS A 65 -46.22 31.65 52.75
N LEU A 66 -45.26 30.81 53.15
CA LEU A 66 -44.92 30.59 54.55
C LEU A 66 -44.30 31.85 55.16
N SER A 67 -43.31 32.44 54.49
CA SER A 67 -42.64 33.68 54.92
C SER A 67 -43.62 34.83 55.13
N PHE A 68 -44.57 35.01 54.21
CA PHE A 68 -45.62 36.02 54.34
C PHE A 68 -46.50 35.83 55.59
N ILE A 69 -46.88 34.58 55.90
CA ILE A 69 -47.68 34.30 57.12
C ILE A 69 -46.84 34.52 58.38
N LEU A 70 -45.55 34.12 58.39
CA LEU A 70 -44.65 34.35 59.51
C LEU A 70 -44.48 35.85 59.81
N GLN A 71 -44.35 36.69 58.78
CA GLN A 71 -44.30 38.15 58.92
C GLN A 71 -45.59 38.73 59.50
N GLN A 72 -46.76 38.19 59.13
CA GLN A 72 -48.03 38.63 59.72
C GLN A 72 -48.15 38.22 61.20
N VAL A 73 -47.69 37.02 61.57
CA VAL A 73 -47.72 36.55 62.97
C VAL A 73 -46.86 37.44 63.87
N ALA A 74 -45.70 37.90 63.40
CA ALA A 74 -44.82 38.81 64.13
C ALA A 74 -45.49 40.15 64.50
N LYS A 75 -46.54 40.57 63.79
CA LYS A 75 -47.27 41.82 64.02
C LYS A 75 -48.46 41.68 64.98
N ILE A 76 -48.83 40.46 65.39
CA ILE A 76 -50.03 40.20 66.21
C ILE A 76 -49.68 40.23 67.71
N LYS A 77 -50.28 41.18 68.45
CA LYS A 77 -50.15 41.30 69.92
C LYS A 77 -51.18 40.49 70.73
N SER A 78 -52.24 39.98 70.09
CA SER A 78 -53.34 39.27 70.77
C SER A 78 -53.10 37.76 70.86
N VAL A 79 -53.12 37.21 72.07
CA VAL A 79 -52.88 35.78 72.38
C VAL A 79 -53.89 34.84 71.71
N LYS A 80 -55.18 35.20 71.66
CA LYS A 80 -56.22 34.40 70.96
C LYS A 80 -55.98 34.36 69.44
N LYS A 81 -55.59 35.48 68.82
CA LYS A 81 -55.28 35.55 67.38
C LYS A 81 -53.96 34.83 67.05
N GLN A 82 -52.98 34.83 67.95
CA GLN A 82 -51.74 34.05 67.82
C GLN A 82 -52.01 32.54 67.75
N LYS A 83 -52.84 31.98 68.66
CA LYS A 83 -53.19 30.54 68.63
C LYS A 83 -53.87 30.11 67.32
N ALA A 84 -54.76 30.95 66.76
CA ALA A 84 -55.42 30.66 65.49
C ALA A 84 -54.43 30.69 64.30
N MET A 85 -53.49 31.65 64.30
CA MET A 85 -52.47 31.76 63.26
C MET A 85 -51.38 30.69 63.37
N ALA A 86 -51.09 30.17 64.57
CA ALA A 86 -50.15 29.07 64.77
C ALA A 86 -50.54 27.82 63.97
N LYS A 87 -51.82 27.42 63.98
CA LYS A 87 -52.33 26.31 63.15
C LYS A 87 -52.15 26.57 61.64
N ARG A 88 -52.27 27.82 61.20
CA ARG A 88 -52.09 28.24 59.80
C ARG A 88 -50.62 28.20 59.38
N VAL A 89 -49.71 28.64 60.26
CA VAL A 89 -48.25 28.51 60.08
C VAL A 89 -47.88 27.05 59.98
N GLU A 90 -48.33 26.21 60.90
CA GLU A 90 -48.01 24.77 60.92
C GLU A 90 -48.46 24.06 59.63
N LYS A 91 -49.66 24.38 59.13
CA LYS A 91 -50.14 23.84 57.83
C LYS A 91 -49.26 24.29 56.65
N ARG A 92 -48.81 25.56 56.64
CA ARG A 92 -47.93 26.08 55.57
C ARG A 92 -46.50 25.53 55.69
N GLN A 93 -46.01 25.33 56.91
CA GLN A 93 -44.73 24.71 57.20
C GLN A 93 -44.71 23.27 56.69
N ARG A 94 -45.72 22.46 56.99
CA ARG A 94 -45.88 21.11 56.45
C ARG A 94 -45.83 21.11 54.92
N LYS A 95 -46.60 21.99 54.28
CA LYS A 95 -46.64 22.07 52.81
C LYS A 95 -45.28 22.44 52.21
N TYR A 96 -44.57 23.41 52.80
CA TYR A 96 -43.23 23.78 52.37
C TYR A 96 -42.24 22.61 52.51
N THR A 97 -42.25 21.92 53.66
CA THR A 97 -41.39 20.76 53.88
C THR A 97 -41.66 19.67 52.84
N GLU A 98 -42.93 19.36 52.55
CA GLU A 98 -43.30 18.39 51.50
C GLU A 98 -42.79 18.79 50.12
N THR A 99 -43.02 20.04 49.68
CA THR A 99 -42.59 20.51 48.34
C THR A 99 -41.08 20.61 48.24
N LYS A 100 -40.39 20.97 49.33
CA LYS A 100 -38.93 21.03 49.39
C LYS A 100 -38.30 19.65 49.24
N VAL A 101 -38.86 18.63 49.90
CA VAL A 101 -38.40 17.24 49.74
C VAL A 101 -38.61 16.75 48.30
N LYS A 102 -39.74 17.07 47.66
CA LYS A 102 -39.96 16.76 46.24
C LYS A 102 -38.93 17.42 45.32
N ALA A 103 -38.64 18.70 45.54
CA ALA A 103 -37.63 19.43 44.78
C ALA A 103 -36.23 18.82 44.97
N PHE A 104 -35.86 18.41 46.18
CA PHE A 104 -34.58 17.73 46.44
C PHE A 104 -34.48 16.39 45.71
N LYS A 105 -35.54 15.58 45.74
CA LYS A 105 -35.55 14.30 45.01
C LYS A 105 -35.38 14.51 43.50
N ALA A 106 -36.16 15.41 42.91
CA ALA A 106 -36.05 15.69 41.47
C ALA A 106 -34.72 16.36 41.08
N ARG A 107 -34.12 17.18 41.96
CA ARG A 107 -32.79 17.73 41.74
C ARG A 107 -31.73 16.63 41.71
N ASN A 108 -31.78 15.70 42.66
CA ASN A 108 -30.83 14.60 42.72
C ASN A 108 -31.00 13.67 41.51
N ASP A 109 -32.23 13.38 41.11
CA ASP A 109 -32.55 12.62 39.90
C ASP A 109 -31.95 13.29 38.65
N TYR A 110 -32.21 14.59 38.46
CA TYR A 110 -31.64 15.38 37.37
C TYR A 110 -30.10 15.34 37.36
N LEU A 111 -29.45 15.50 38.53
CA LEU A 111 -27.99 15.42 38.63
C LEU A 111 -27.45 14.03 38.27
N MET A 112 -28.12 12.95 38.69
CA MET A 112 -27.73 11.59 38.30
C MET A 112 -27.91 11.36 36.81
N THR A 113 -28.99 11.86 36.20
CA THR A 113 -29.19 11.79 34.75
C THR A 113 -28.12 12.58 34.00
N ILE A 114 -27.70 13.76 34.49
CA ILE A 114 -26.57 14.51 33.89
C ILE A 114 -25.31 13.64 33.83
N GLU A 115 -24.94 13.01 34.94
CA GLU A 115 -23.75 12.14 34.98
C GLU A 115 -23.88 10.94 34.03
N SER A 116 -25.06 10.32 33.99
CA SER A 116 -25.34 9.21 33.07
C SER A 116 -25.23 9.63 31.60
N VAL A 117 -25.78 10.78 31.23
CA VAL A 117 -25.70 11.32 29.86
C VAL A 117 -24.26 11.66 29.49
N ASN A 118 -23.53 12.30 30.39
CA ASN A 118 -22.12 12.64 30.17
C ASN A 118 -21.27 11.38 29.94
N ALA A 119 -21.47 10.34 30.74
CA ALA A 119 -20.78 9.06 30.56
C ALA A 119 -21.14 8.39 29.22
N ALA A 120 -22.41 8.41 28.83
CA ALA A 120 -22.86 7.87 27.54
C ALA A 120 -22.25 8.63 26.35
N LEU A 121 -22.23 9.97 26.41
CA LEU A 121 -21.61 10.81 25.38
C LEU A 121 -20.10 10.61 25.31
N GLN A 122 -19.42 10.50 26.47
CA GLN A 122 -17.99 10.26 26.51
C GLN A 122 -17.63 8.92 25.88
N LYS A 123 -18.35 7.85 26.24
CA LYS A 123 -18.18 6.52 25.63
C LYS A 123 -18.44 6.56 24.13
N TYR A 124 -19.53 7.20 23.71
CA TYR A 124 -19.87 7.31 22.29
C TYR A 124 -18.76 7.98 21.48
N CYS A 125 -18.26 9.11 21.96
CA CYS A 125 -17.24 9.89 21.25
C CYS A 125 -15.84 9.28 21.34
N SER A 126 -15.48 8.68 22.48
CA SER A 126 -14.11 8.21 22.74
C SER A 126 -13.88 6.78 22.27
N ASP A 127 -14.92 5.94 22.29
CA ASP A 127 -14.81 4.51 22.01
C ASP A 127 -15.64 4.14 20.77
N ASP A 128 -16.96 4.38 20.79
CA ASP A 128 -17.87 3.84 19.77
C ASP A 128 -17.64 4.46 18.37
N VAL A 129 -17.35 5.77 18.29
CA VAL A 129 -17.05 6.45 17.02
C VAL A 129 -15.74 5.98 16.40
N PRO A 130 -14.60 5.94 17.13
CA PRO A 130 -13.37 5.33 16.63
C PRO A 130 -13.57 3.87 16.17
N ASP A 131 -14.25 3.05 16.96
CA ASP A 131 -14.51 1.64 16.61
C ASP A 131 -15.32 1.50 15.32
N LEU A 132 -16.30 2.39 15.09
CA LEU A 132 -17.06 2.45 13.83
C LEU A 132 -16.18 2.82 12.64
N ILE A 133 -15.23 3.75 12.82
CA ILE A 133 -14.29 4.16 11.77
C ILE A 133 -13.35 3.00 11.43
N ASP A 134 -12.83 2.31 12.43
CA ASP A 134 -11.96 1.15 12.23
C ASP A 134 -12.71 0.00 11.54
N CYS A 135 -13.97 -0.23 11.90
CA CYS A 135 -14.83 -1.19 11.22
C CYS A 135 -15.04 -0.85 9.74
N MET A 136 -15.22 0.44 9.38
CA MET A 136 -15.36 0.86 7.99
C MET A 136 -14.09 0.60 7.16
N ASN A 137 -12.92 0.71 7.79
CA ASN A 137 -11.63 0.51 7.15
C ASN A 137 -11.13 -0.94 7.20
N PHE A 138 -11.92 -1.85 7.79
CA PHE A 138 -11.48 -3.21 8.06
C PHE A 138 -11.03 -3.93 6.79
N GLY A 139 -9.77 -4.36 6.77
CA GLY A 139 -9.19 -5.11 5.66
C GLY A 139 -8.87 -4.31 4.39
N PHE A 140 -9.33 -3.06 4.26
CA PHE A 140 -9.14 -2.25 3.06
C PHE A 140 -7.65 -2.10 2.67
N HIS A 141 -6.83 -1.61 3.60
CA HIS A 141 -5.40 -1.42 3.36
C HIS A 141 -4.67 -2.72 3.04
N THR A 142 -5.05 -3.82 3.71
CA THR A 142 -4.45 -5.14 3.45
C THR A 142 -4.79 -5.64 2.06
N SER A 143 -6.04 -5.51 1.63
CA SER A 143 -6.49 -5.94 0.30
C SER A 143 -5.84 -5.12 -0.82
N ILE A 144 -5.76 -3.80 -0.66
CA ILE A 144 -5.07 -2.91 -1.60
C ILE A 144 -3.57 -3.25 -1.65
N SER A 145 -2.92 -3.43 -0.50
CA SER A 145 -1.50 -3.80 -0.41
C SER A 145 -1.20 -5.09 -1.18
N LYS A 146 -2.03 -6.13 -1.00
CA LYS A 146 -1.89 -7.40 -1.73
C LYS A 146 -2.02 -7.23 -3.25
N CYS A 147 -2.97 -6.40 -3.72
CA CYS A 147 -3.11 -6.12 -5.15
C CYS A 147 -1.87 -5.42 -5.71
N ILE A 148 -1.37 -4.40 -5.01
CA ILE A 148 -0.16 -3.67 -5.40
C ILE A 148 1.06 -4.60 -5.41
N GLN A 149 1.24 -5.43 -4.39
CA GLN A 149 2.33 -6.40 -4.31
C GLN A 149 2.29 -7.40 -5.47
N MET A 150 1.11 -7.88 -5.85
CA MET A 150 0.97 -8.76 -7.00
C MET A 150 1.39 -8.06 -8.30
N PHE A 151 0.96 -6.80 -8.50
CA PHE A 151 1.38 -6.02 -9.66
C PHE A 151 2.89 -5.79 -9.68
N LEU A 152 3.49 -5.45 -8.54
CA LEU A 152 4.94 -5.30 -8.40
C LEU A 152 5.68 -6.59 -8.77
N SER A 153 5.20 -7.74 -8.29
CA SER A 153 5.78 -9.04 -8.64
C SER A 153 5.73 -9.32 -10.15
N ALA A 154 4.62 -8.96 -10.81
CA ALA A 154 4.51 -9.10 -12.26
C ALA A 154 5.50 -8.20 -13.01
N GLN A 155 5.67 -6.95 -12.58
CA GLN A 155 6.65 -6.03 -13.15
C GLN A 155 8.09 -6.51 -12.95
N ASP A 156 8.39 -7.04 -11.77
CA ASP A 156 9.70 -7.62 -11.46
C ASP A 156 10.04 -8.82 -12.35
N ASN A 157 9.05 -9.66 -12.68
CA ASN A 157 9.22 -10.76 -13.64
C ASN A 157 9.55 -10.25 -15.04
N ILE A 158 8.86 -9.20 -15.51
CA ILE A 158 9.15 -8.57 -16.81
C ILE A 158 10.54 -7.96 -16.81
N ARG A 159 10.92 -7.25 -15.74
CA ARG A 159 12.26 -6.66 -15.58
C ARG A 159 13.34 -7.73 -15.68
N ARG A 160 13.19 -8.84 -14.93
CA ARG A 160 14.14 -9.97 -14.99
C ARG A 160 14.21 -10.60 -16.38
N GLY A 161 13.07 -10.81 -17.04
CA GLY A 161 13.05 -11.34 -18.40
C GLY A 161 13.83 -10.47 -19.39
N ARG A 162 13.63 -9.14 -19.33
CA ARG A 162 14.39 -8.18 -20.15
C ARG A 162 15.88 -8.19 -19.84
N GLN A 163 16.24 -8.29 -18.56
CA GLN A 163 17.64 -8.35 -18.13
C GLN A 163 18.35 -9.60 -18.71
N ILE A 164 17.69 -10.76 -18.69
CA ILE A 164 18.21 -11.98 -19.30
C ILE A 164 18.42 -11.81 -20.81
N THR A 165 17.48 -11.15 -21.51
CA THR A 165 17.65 -10.86 -22.94
C THR A 165 18.86 -9.96 -23.21
N ILE A 166 19.06 -8.91 -22.40
CA ILE A 166 20.22 -8.02 -22.51
C ILE A 166 21.52 -8.80 -22.32
N GLU A 167 21.60 -9.63 -21.29
CA GLU A 167 22.77 -10.47 -21.01
C GLU A 167 23.07 -11.46 -22.14
N THR A 168 22.02 -12.03 -22.74
CA THR A 168 22.14 -12.96 -23.88
C THR A 168 22.71 -12.25 -25.10
N LEU A 169 22.22 -11.04 -25.41
CA LEU A 169 22.73 -10.24 -26.54
C LEU A 169 24.17 -9.78 -26.32
N ASN A 170 24.50 -9.33 -25.10
CA ASN A 170 25.88 -8.96 -24.76
C ASN A 170 26.84 -10.14 -24.92
N ARG A 171 26.41 -11.35 -24.53
CA ARG A 171 27.21 -12.56 -24.76
C ARG A 171 27.37 -12.86 -26.25
N ALA A 172 26.29 -12.79 -27.03
CA ALA A 172 26.36 -13.01 -28.47
C ALA A 172 27.32 -12.03 -29.17
N ILE A 173 27.37 -10.77 -28.70
CA ILE A 173 28.34 -9.77 -29.18
C ILE A 173 29.77 -10.16 -28.80
N ALA A 174 29.99 -10.61 -27.56
CA ALA A 174 31.31 -11.01 -27.08
C ALA A 174 31.84 -12.27 -27.78
N ASP A 175 30.96 -13.15 -28.24
CA ASP A 175 31.31 -14.39 -28.95
C ASP A 175 31.64 -14.16 -30.45
N LEU A 176 31.49 -12.94 -30.96
CA LEU A 176 31.86 -12.61 -32.34
C LEU A 176 33.39 -12.59 -32.49
N ASP A 177 33.93 -13.59 -33.18
CA ASP A 177 35.37 -13.75 -33.40
C ASP A 177 35.67 -14.16 -34.84
N THR A 178 36.25 -13.22 -35.60
CA THR A 178 36.60 -13.41 -37.01
C THR A 178 37.68 -14.47 -37.23
N VAL A 179 38.57 -14.70 -36.26
CA VAL A 179 39.63 -15.71 -36.36
C VAL A 179 39.02 -17.09 -36.19
N VAL A 180 38.14 -17.27 -35.20
CA VAL A 180 37.41 -18.52 -34.97
C VAL A 180 36.48 -18.83 -36.13
N ASP A 181 35.76 -17.84 -36.66
CA ASP A 181 34.87 -18.03 -37.80
C ASP A 181 35.64 -18.42 -39.07
N LYS A 182 36.78 -17.77 -39.34
CA LYS A 182 37.68 -18.15 -40.43
C LYS A 182 38.20 -19.58 -40.27
N GLN A 183 38.59 -19.96 -39.05
CA GLN A 183 39.07 -21.31 -38.78
C GLN A 183 37.98 -22.36 -39.04
N LYS A 184 36.76 -22.16 -38.51
CA LYS A 184 35.61 -23.03 -38.77
C LYS A 184 35.29 -23.15 -40.26
N TYR A 185 35.42 -22.05 -41.01
CA TYR A 185 35.23 -22.06 -42.46
C TYR A 185 36.27 -22.93 -43.17
N LEU A 186 37.55 -22.77 -42.83
CA LEU A 186 38.63 -23.58 -43.41
C LEU A 186 38.48 -25.07 -43.08
N GLU A 187 38.08 -25.39 -41.85
CA GLU A 187 37.75 -26.76 -41.42
C GLU A 187 36.56 -27.32 -42.18
N TYR A 188 35.49 -26.54 -42.36
CA TYR A 188 34.31 -26.97 -43.10
C TYR A 188 34.63 -27.28 -44.58
N PHE A 189 35.54 -26.51 -45.19
CA PHE A 189 35.98 -26.69 -46.57
C PHE A 189 37.36 -27.34 -46.68
N GLU A 190 37.72 -28.19 -45.72
CA GLU A 190 39.06 -28.81 -45.63
C GLU A 190 39.47 -29.46 -46.97
N THR A 191 38.58 -30.23 -47.60
CA THR A 191 38.88 -30.91 -48.87
C THR A 191 39.26 -29.96 -50.01
N THR A 192 38.77 -28.73 -49.98
CA THR A 192 39.03 -27.70 -51.01
C THR A 192 40.31 -26.93 -50.71
N PHE A 193 40.57 -26.61 -49.43
CA PHE A 193 41.71 -25.78 -49.02
C PHE A 193 42.90 -26.59 -48.47
N THR A 194 42.84 -27.93 -48.51
CA THR A 194 43.99 -28.77 -48.15
C THR A 194 45.18 -28.49 -49.05
N ILE A 195 46.37 -28.51 -48.45
CA ILE A 195 47.63 -28.34 -49.18
C ILE A 195 47.77 -29.53 -50.15
N PRO A 196 47.85 -29.28 -51.47
CA PRO A 196 48.04 -30.35 -52.44
C PRO A 196 49.33 -31.12 -52.17
N LYS A 197 49.36 -32.41 -52.56
CA LYS A 197 50.58 -33.21 -52.45
C LYS A 197 51.73 -32.51 -53.20
N LYS A 198 52.92 -32.52 -52.60
CA LYS A 198 54.13 -32.01 -53.27
C LYS A 198 54.28 -32.71 -54.61
N ILE A 199 54.45 -31.92 -55.67
CA ILE A 199 54.79 -32.43 -57.00
C ILE A 199 56.15 -33.12 -56.88
N LYS A 200 56.20 -34.36 -57.35
CA LYS A 200 57.43 -35.18 -57.33
C LYS A 200 57.98 -35.30 -58.74
N PHE A 201 59.29 -35.50 -58.83
CA PHE A 201 59.93 -35.86 -60.08
C PHE A 201 59.41 -37.24 -60.54
N GLU A 202 58.93 -37.32 -61.78
CA GLU A 202 58.51 -38.58 -62.40
C GLU A 202 59.59 -39.05 -63.38
N PRO A 203 60.31 -40.15 -63.08
CA PRO A 203 61.39 -40.64 -63.94
C PRO A 203 60.83 -41.20 -65.25
N HIS A 204 61.46 -40.84 -66.37
CA HIS A 204 61.08 -41.33 -67.70
C HIS A 204 62.03 -42.43 -68.15
N LYS A 205 61.48 -43.57 -68.62
CA LYS A 205 62.26 -44.70 -69.20
C LYS A 205 63.41 -45.21 -68.30
N GLY A 206 63.19 -45.26 -66.98
CA GLY A 206 64.16 -45.81 -66.04
C GLY A 206 65.30 -44.86 -65.65
N ASP A 207 65.11 -43.54 -65.79
CA ASP A 207 66.05 -42.55 -65.24
C ASP A 207 66.09 -42.64 -63.71
N GLU A 208 67.23 -43.07 -63.16
CA GLU A 208 67.44 -43.23 -61.72
C GLU A 208 67.95 -41.94 -61.05
N VAL A 209 68.19 -40.87 -61.80
CA VAL A 209 68.77 -39.62 -61.28
C VAL A 209 67.67 -38.61 -60.96
N SER A 210 67.38 -38.40 -59.67
CA SER A 210 66.38 -37.45 -59.18
C SER A 210 66.96 -36.19 -58.53
N THR A 211 68.25 -35.91 -58.79
CA THR A 211 68.98 -34.78 -58.21
C THR A 211 69.59 -33.92 -59.29
N VAL A 212 69.73 -32.62 -59.02
CA VAL A 212 70.41 -31.70 -59.95
C VAL A 212 71.84 -32.17 -60.16
N ASN A 213 72.21 -32.38 -61.42
CA ASN A 213 73.56 -32.78 -61.81
C ASN A 213 74.21 -31.62 -62.58
N ALA A 214 75.34 -31.10 -62.08
CA ALA A 214 76.04 -29.95 -62.64
C ALA A 214 77.43 -30.34 -63.17
N GLN A 215 77.46 -31.25 -64.15
CA GLN A 215 78.69 -31.64 -64.84
C GLN A 215 79.33 -30.44 -65.53
N VAL A 216 80.66 -30.48 -65.70
CA VAL A 216 81.46 -29.37 -66.25
C VAL A 216 80.91 -28.89 -67.60
N LEU A 217 80.39 -29.79 -68.44
CA LEU A 217 79.85 -29.47 -69.77
C LEU A 217 78.58 -28.59 -69.74
N ILE A 218 77.83 -28.56 -68.64
CA ILE A 218 76.54 -27.84 -68.52
C ILE A 218 76.54 -26.79 -67.40
N ARG A 219 77.68 -26.63 -66.71
CA ARG A 219 77.80 -25.79 -65.50
C ARG A 219 77.52 -24.31 -65.80
N ASP A 220 78.08 -23.76 -66.87
CA ASP A 220 77.96 -22.34 -67.19
C ASP A 220 76.52 -21.96 -67.57
N GLU A 221 75.82 -22.83 -68.32
CA GLU A 221 74.40 -22.67 -68.63
C GLU A 221 73.53 -22.73 -67.37
N MET A 222 73.80 -23.68 -66.46
CA MET A 222 73.11 -23.78 -65.17
C MET A 222 73.34 -22.53 -64.29
N GLN A 223 74.57 -22.00 -64.26
CA GLN A 223 74.90 -20.80 -63.51
C GLN A 223 74.16 -19.57 -64.06
N SER A 224 74.12 -19.40 -65.38
CA SER A 224 73.35 -18.34 -66.04
C SER A 224 71.86 -18.44 -65.70
N ARG A 225 71.30 -19.66 -65.76
CA ARG A 225 69.90 -19.90 -65.40
C ARG A 225 69.61 -19.60 -63.92
N PHE A 226 70.54 -19.95 -63.03
CA PHE A 226 70.44 -19.63 -61.60
C PHE A 226 70.37 -18.12 -61.37
N ILE A 227 71.29 -17.35 -61.96
CA ILE A 227 71.31 -15.88 -61.85
C ILE A 227 70.02 -15.27 -62.42
N GLN A 228 69.54 -15.78 -63.57
CA GLN A 228 68.28 -15.34 -64.15
C GLN A 228 67.08 -15.60 -63.21
N MET A 229 67.01 -16.78 -62.60
CA MET A 229 65.96 -17.12 -61.62
C MET A 229 66.04 -16.24 -60.37
N GLN A 230 67.26 -15.95 -59.90
CA GLN A 230 67.50 -15.08 -58.75
C GLN A 230 67.06 -13.63 -59.01
N ASN A 231 67.40 -13.06 -60.17
CA ASN A 231 66.96 -11.73 -60.56
C ASN A 231 65.44 -11.64 -60.70
N ARG A 232 64.82 -12.67 -61.29
CA ARG A 232 63.35 -12.75 -61.37
C ARG A 232 62.70 -12.81 -59.99
N LEU A 233 63.24 -13.62 -59.08
CA LEU A 233 62.77 -13.68 -57.69
C LEU A 233 62.94 -12.34 -56.96
N ALA A 234 64.03 -11.62 -57.22
CA ALA A 234 64.24 -10.29 -56.64
C ALA A 234 63.20 -9.28 -57.12
N GLY A 235 62.92 -9.22 -58.43
CA GLY A 235 61.88 -8.35 -58.98
C GLY A 235 60.47 -8.69 -58.49
N LEU A 236 60.13 -9.98 -58.39
CA LEU A 236 58.82 -10.41 -57.88
C LEU A 236 58.63 -10.10 -56.39
N LYS A 237 59.70 -10.11 -55.60
CA LYS A 237 59.62 -9.71 -54.18
C LYS A 237 59.34 -8.22 -54.05
N THR A 238 59.97 -7.38 -54.87
CA THR A 238 59.72 -5.93 -54.83
C THR A 238 58.33 -5.56 -55.29
N GLU A 239 57.72 -6.29 -56.25
CA GLU A 239 56.34 -6.06 -56.70
C GLU A 239 55.28 -6.56 -55.70
N ASN A 240 55.60 -7.57 -54.89
CA ASN A 240 54.65 -8.17 -53.96
C ASN A 240 54.65 -7.49 -52.57
N ASP A 241 55.59 -6.60 -52.31
CA ASP A 241 55.70 -5.79 -51.09
C ASP A 241 55.09 -4.36 -51.27
N GLU A 242 54.64 -3.99 -52.48
CA GLU A 242 53.80 -2.81 -52.78
C GLU A 242 52.29 -3.14 -52.67
#